data_AF-A0A6L9KFM9-F1
#
_entry.id   AF-A0A6L9KFM9-F1
#
_cell.length_a   1.000
_cell.length_b   1.000
_cell.length_c   1.000
_cell.angle_alpha   90.00
_cell.angle_beta   90.00
_cell.angle_gamma   90.00
#
_symmetry.space_group_name_H-M   'P 1'
#
loop_
_entity.id
_entity.type
_entity.pdbx_description
1 polymer ?
#
loop_
_entity_poly.entity_id
_entity_poly.type
_entity_poly.pdbx_seq_one_letter_code
_entity_poly.pdbx_strand_id
1 'polypeptide(L)'
;MTIKAKPFIKWVAGKTQLIDSIENTLPKDFRSQQNLTYIEPFVGGGAILFWILQKYPNIKRAVINDINPDLTTAYKTIKENPKELIMELRSIQEEYLPLTEEKQKEYFLEKRVRFNTKSLNPLENSALFIFLNRTCFNGLYRVNSKGLFNVPFGKYANPKICDEPIILADSELLQKVEILTGDFESTIKYVGENCFFYFDPPYKPLSETSSFNSYSKEEFNDKEQIRLGNFCRQIDILGHSFMLSNSDVKGKNPHDNFFDDLYNQFNIKRVYATRIVNATKKYLGVPLSGRAFRSNLLLVPHKRISTSIPNAKLAS
;
A
#
# COMPACT_ATOMS: atom_id res chain seq x y z
N MET A 1 10.39 -19.79 -17.19
CA MET A 1 9.27 -19.35 -16.34
C MET A 1 9.28 -17.83 -16.31
N THR A 2 8.19 -17.15 -16.68
CA THR A 2 8.10 -15.70 -16.58
C THR A 2 8.03 -15.30 -15.10
N ILE A 3 8.92 -14.40 -14.67
CA ILE A 3 8.96 -13.94 -13.28
C ILE A 3 7.78 -13.01 -13.03
N LYS A 4 7.03 -13.27 -11.96
CA LYS A 4 5.86 -12.48 -11.60
C LYS A 4 6.25 -11.25 -10.80
N ALA A 5 5.74 -10.10 -11.22
CA ALA A 5 5.86 -8.83 -10.51
C ALA A 5 5.27 -8.94 -9.10
N LYS A 6 5.88 -8.24 -8.12
CA LYS A 6 5.49 -8.27 -6.70
C LYS A 6 6.14 -7.09 -5.96
N PRO A 7 5.66 -6.72 -4.76
CA PRO A 7 6.25 -5.62 -3.99
C PRO A 7 7.79 -5.64 -3.89
N PHE A 8 8.43 -4.60 -4.43
CA PHE A 8 9.89 -4.41 -4.42
C PHE A 8 10.44 -3.93 -3.06
N ILE A 9 9.57 -3.56 -2.12
CA ILE A 9 9.89 -3.19 -0.73
C ILE A 9 9.06 -3.98 0.27
N LYS A 10 9.57 -4.08 1.49
CA LYS A 10 8.75 -4.46 2.64
C LYS A 10 7.89 -3.24 3.02
N TRP A 11 6.59 -3.44 3.16
CA TRP A 11 5.67 -2.39 3.57
C TRP A 11 4.79 -2.88 4.71
N VAL A 12 4.58 -2.01 5.70
CA VAL A 12 3.73 -2.34 6.85
C VAL A 12 2.32 -2.64 6.34
N ALA A 13 1.70 -3.67 6.91
CA ALA A 13 0.34 -4.10 6.57
C ALA A 13 0.15 -4.59 5.13
N GLY A 14 1.19 -5.14 4.49
CA GLY A 14 1.09 -5.79 3.17
C GLY A 14 -0.09 -6.75 3.08
N LYS A 15 -1.00 -6.49 2.14
CA LYS A 15 -2.32 -7.14 2.03
C LYS A 15 -2.34 -8.47 1.30
N THR A 16 -1.20 -9.12 1.15
CA THR A 16 -1.12 -10.43 0.48
C THR A 16 -2.06 -11.46 1.12
N GLN A 17 -2.25 -11.41 2.44
CA GLN A 17 -3.19 -12.29 3.16
C GLN A 17 -4.67 -11.96 2.92
N LEU A 18 -4.99 -10.74 2.47
CA LEU A 18 -6.37 -10.35 2.15
C LEU A 18 -6.75 -10.67 0.71
N ILE A 19 -5.80 -11.05 -0.15
CA ILE A 19 -6.04 -11.31 -1.58
C ILE A 19 -7.21 -12.26 -1.78
N ASP A 20 -7.26 -13.39 -1.07
CA ASP A 20 -8.35 -14.37 -1.23
C ASP A 20 -9.71 -13.78 -0.80
N SER A 21 -9.73 -12.95 0.24
CA SER A 21 -10.95 -12.29 0.71
C SER A 21 -11.42 -11.22 -0.26
N ILE A 22 -10.49 -10.46 -0.84
CA ILE A 22 -10.73 -9.46 -1.88
C ILE A 22 -11.27 -10.16 -3.13
N GLU A 23 -10.59 -11.20 -3.62
CA GLU A 23 -10.98 -11.96 -4.81
C GLU A 23 -12.41 -12.51 -4.69
N ASN A 24 -12.75 -13.10 -3.55
CA ASN A 24 -14.09 -13.63 -3.28
C ASN A 24 -15.18 -12.55 -3.13
N THR A 25 -14.80 -11.28 -3.01
CA THR A 25 -15.73 -10.16 -2.82
C THR A 25 -15.87 -9.31 -4.08
N LEU A 26 -14.96 -9.46 -5.06
CA LEU A 26 -15.08 -8.80 -6.35
C LEU A 26 -16.40 -9.17 -7.06
N PRO A 27 -16.97 -8.28 -7.90
CA PRO A 27 -18.13 -8.59 -8.73
C PRO A 27 -17.91 -9.85 -9.58
N LYS A 28 -18.95 -10.66 -9.77
CA LYS A 28 -18.85 -11.91 -10.56
C LYS A 28 -18.45 -11.64 -12.02
N ASP A 29 -18.87 -10.51 -12.55
CA ASP A 29 -18.60 -10.01 -13.89
C ASP A 29 -17.29 -9.21 -13.99
N PHE A 30 -16.53 -9.03 -12.90
CA PHE A 30 -15.34 -8.17 -12.85
C PHE A 30 -14.31 -8.50 -13.95
N ARG A 31 -14.13 -9.78 -14.29
CA ARG A 31 -13.22 -10.24 -15.37
C ARG A 31 -13.72 -9.90 -16.77
N SER A 32 -15.04 -9.78 -16.96
CA SER A 32 -15.68 -9.48 -18.24
C SER A 32 -15.98 -7.99 -18.45
N GLN A 33 -15.79 -7.16 -17.42
CA GLN A 33 -15.99 -5.71 -17.53
C GLN A 33 -15.04 -5.10 -18.56
N GLN A 34 -15.62 -4.30 -19.47
CA GLN A 34 -14.91 -3.58 -20.52
C GLN A 34 -14.41 -2.22 -19.98
N ASN A 35 -13.32 -1.72 -20.56
CA ASN A 35 -12.73 -0.42 -20.25
C ASN A 35 -12.47 -0.16 -18.76
N LEU A 36 -12.19 -1.22 -17.99
CA LEU A 36 -12.01 -1.12 -16.55
C LEU A 36 -10.70 -0.40 -16.21
N THR A 37 -10.80 0.70 -15.48
CA THR A 37 -9.68 1.41 -14.86
C THR A 37 -9.57 1.00 -13.40
N TYR A 38 -8.38 0.56 -12.97
CA TYR A 38 -8.08 0.30 -11.57
C TYR A 38 -7.51 1.54 -10.91
N ILE A 39 -8.01 1.92 -9.73
CA ILE A 39 -7.49 3.08 -8.99
C ILE A 39 -7.15 2.67 -7.55
N GLU A 40 -5.92 2.90 -7.11
CA GLU A 40 -5.46 2.58 -5.75
C GLU A 40 -4.89 3.85 -5.08
N PRO A 41 -5.71 4.63 -4.34
CA PRO A 41 -5.28 5.92 -3.80
C PRO A 41 -4.26 5.86 -2.65
N PHE A 42 -4.10 4.68 -2.05
CA PHE A 42 -3.17 4.36 -0.96
C PHE A 42 -2.35 3.11 -1.33
N VAL A 43 -1.47 3.23 -2.32
CA VAL A 43 -0.79 2.04 -2.90
C VAL A 43 0.14 1.34 -1.92
N GLY A 44 0.86 2.10 -1.07
CA GLY A 44 1.87 1.53 -0.19
C GLY A 44 2.85 0.61 -0.94
N GLY A 45 3.01 -0.64 -0.47
CA GLY A 45 3.85 -1.62 -1.17
C GLY A 45 3.24 -2.22 -2.44
N GLY A 46 1.98 -1.91 -2.78
CA GLY A 46 1.32 -2.32 -4.02
C GLY A 46 0.94 -3.79 -4.10
N ALA A 47 0.76 -4.49 -2.98
CA ALA A 47 0.44 -5.92 -2.99
C ALA A 47 -0.84 -6.23 -3.80
N ILE A 48 -1.85 -5.36 -3.73
CA ILE A 48 -3.09 -5.49 -4.49
C ILE A 48 -2.90 -5.05 -5.94
N LEU A 49 -2.24 -3.92 -6.21
CA LEU A 49 -1.81 -3.53 -7.56
C LEU A 49 -1.17 -4.69 -8.34
N PHE A 50 -0.09 -5.26 -7.81
CA PHE A 50 0.66 -6.30 -8.50
C PHE A 50 -0.20 -7.54 -8.74
N TRP A 51 -1.01 -7.95 -7.77
CA TRP A 51 -1.91 -9.09 -7.91
C TRP A 51 -3.01 -8.82 -8.95
N ILE A 52 -3.72 -7.70 -8.85
CA ILE A 52 -4.92 -7.43 -9.64
C ILE A 52 -4.58 -7.26 -11.12
N LEU A 53 -3.48 -6.57 -11.43
CA LEU A 53 -3.06 -6.33 -12.82
C LEU A 53 -2.55 -7.58 -13.52
N GLN A 54 -2.04 -8.56 -12.79
CA GLN A 54 -1.63 -9.87 -13.31
C GLN A 54 -2.82 -10.83 -13.44
N LYS A 55 -3.78 -10.78 -12.51
CA LYS A 55 -4.94 -11.69 -12.47
C LYS A 55 -6.04 -11.29 -13.46
N TYR A 56 -6.18 -9.99 -13.74
CA TYR A 56 -7.27 -9.40 -14.52
C TYR A 56 -6.74 -8.58 -15.72
N PRO A 57 -6.48 -9.24 -16.86
CA PRO A 57 -5.92 -8.58 -18.06
C PRO A 57 -6.91 -7.64 -18.78
N ASN A 58 -8.18 -7.63 -18.35
CA ASN A 58 -9.17 -6.65 -18.79
C ASN A 58 -8.91 -5.24 -18.20
N ILE A 59 -8.09 -5.13 -17.15
CA ILE A 59 -7.62 -3.83 -16.64
C ILE A 59 -6.53 -3.29 -17.58
N LYS A 60 -6.93 -2.35 -18.44
CA LYS A 60 -6.06 -1.73 -19.46
C LYS A 60 -5.30 -0.52 -18.93
N ARG A 61 -5.86 0.18 -17.94
CA ARG A 61 -5.26 1.34 -17.30
C ARG A 61 -5.35 1.20 -15.79
N ALA A 62 -4.31 1.63 -15.09
CA ALA A 62 -4.35 1.76 -13.65
C ALA A 62 -3.78 3.10 -13.19
N VAL A 63 -4.24 3.58 -12.05
CA VAL A 63 -3.80 4.82 -11.41
C VAL A 63 -3.48 4.49 -9.97
N ILE A 64 -2.27 4.78 -9.53
CA ILE A 64 -1.85 4.63 -8.15
C ILE A 64 -1.48 5.97 -7.55
N ASN A 65 -1.70 6.12 -6.25
CA ASN A 65 -1.29 7.30 -5.50
C ASN A 65 -0.74 6.87 -4.13
N ASP A 66 0.16 7.69 -3.59
CA ASP A 66 0.50 7.68 -2.18
C ASP A 66 0.87 9.10 -1.75
N ILE A 67 0.71 9.39 -0.46
CA ILE A 67 1.14 10.66 0.12
C ILE A 67 2.68 10.72 0.25
N ASN A 68 3.35 9.56 0.27
CA ASN A 68 4.79 9.47 0.43
C ASN A 68 5.53 9.69 -0.90
N PRO A 69 6.24 10.82 -1.08
CA PRO A 69 6.95 11.10 -2.32
C PRO A 69 8.15 10.17 -2.55
N ASP A 70 8.83 9.70 -1.52
CA ASP A 70 9.97 8.78 -1.69
C ASP A 70 9.50 7.45 -2.32
N LEU A 71 8.31 6.99 -1.91
CA LEU A 71 7.69 5.77 -2.43
C LEU A 71 7.27 5.92 -3.89
N THR A 72 6.56 6.99 -4.23
CA THR A 72 6.05 7.21 -5.59
C THR A 72 7.19 7.51 -6.56
N THR A 73 8.24 8.21 -6.11
CA THR A 73 9.49 8.36 -6.86
C THR A 73 10.14 7.00 -7.14
N ALA A 74 10.12 6.06 -6.20
CA ALA A 74 10.64 4.71 -6.44
C ALA A 74 9.82 3.94 -7.49
N TYR A 75 8.49 3.99 -7.43
CA TYR A 75 7.62 3.42 -8.47
C TYR A 75 7.90 4.02 -9.86
N LYS A 76 8.02 5.35 -9.96
CA LYS A 76 8.35 6.05 -11.22
C LYS A 76 9.72 5.64 -11.75
N THR A 77 10.73 5.59 -10.87
CA THR A 77 12.09 5.18 -11.25
C THR A 77 12.13 3.74 -11.75
N ILE A 78 11.40 2.81 -11.12
CA ILE A 78 11.29 1.43 -11.60
C ILE A 78 10.61 1.38 -12.97
N LYS A 79 9.56 2.20 -13.19
CA LYS A 79 8.86 2.27 -14.48
C LYS A 79 9.73 2.83 -15.60
N GLU A 80 10.50 3.88 -15.32
CA GLU A 80 11.17 4.70 -16.34
C GLU A 80 12.64 4.30 -16.54
N ASN A 81 13.38 4.03 -15.47
CA ASN A 81 14.83 3.80 -15.48
C ASN A 81 15.22 2.51 -14.72
N PRO A 82 14.63 1.34 -15.04
CA PRO A 82 14.86 0.11 -14.29
C PRO A 82 16.32 -0.37 -14.33
N LYS A 83 17.00 -0.19 -15.48
CA LYS A 83 18.37 -0.70 -15.68
C LYS A 83 19.38 0.11 -14.87
N GLU A 84 19.22 1.43 -14.88
CA GLU A 84 20.01 2.37 -14.10
C GLU A 84 19.82 2.09 -12.61
N LEU A 85 18.58 1.89 -12.17
CA LEU A 85 18.29 1.54 -10.77
C LEU A 85 18.95 0.21 -10.36
N ILE A 86 18.93 -0.79 -11.25
CA ILE A 86 19.61 -2.07 -11.02
C ILE A 86 21.11 -1.88 -10.88
N MET A 87 21.75 -1.05 -11.73
CA MET A 87 23.19 -0.78 -11.63
C MET A 87 23.54 -0.14 -10.28
N GLU A 88 22.80 0.88 -9.86
CA GLU A 88 23.00 1.55 -8.56
C GLU A 88 22.80 0.59 -7.39
N LEU A 89 21.73 -0.21 -7.41
CA LEU A 89 21.46 -1.18 -6.35
C LEU A 89 22.50 -2.30 -6.30
N ARG A 90 23.02 -2.76 -7.44
CA ARG A 90 24.11 -3.74 -7.49
C ARG A 90 25.39 -3.15 -6.90
N SER A 91 25.77 -1.93 -7.27
CA SER A 91 26.93 -1.24 -6.70
C SER A 91 26.82 -1.12 -5.18
N ILE A 92 25.68 -0.65 -4.65
CA ILE A 92 25.44 -0.60 -3.20
C ILE A 92 25.54 -2.00 -2.58
N GLN A 93 24.98 -3.02 -3.22
CA GLN A 93 25.02 -4.40 -2.70
C GLN A 93 26.44 -4.97 -2.66
N GLU A 94 27.25 -4.74 -3.69
CA GLU A 94 28.63 -5.19 -3.81
C GLU A 94 29.55 -4.48 -2.81
N GLU A 95 29.29 -3.20 -2.52
CA GLU A 95 29.98 -2.46 -1.45
C GLU A 95 29.58 -2.94 -0.05
N TYR A 96 28.29 -3.25 0.16
CA TYR A 96 27.73 -3.48 1.49
C TYR A 96 27.89 -4.93 1.99
N LEU A 97 27.63 -5.93 1.15
CA LEU A 97 27.58 -7.34 1.59
C LEU A 97 28.92 -7.89 2.11
N PRO A 98 30.09 -7.54 1.54
CA PRO A 98 31.38 -8.04 2.05
C PRO A 98 31.80 -7.45 3.40
N LEU A 99 31.14 -6.39 3.87
CA LEU A 99 31.51 -5.69 5.10
C LEU A 99 31.16 -6.51 6.36
N THR A 100 31.92 -6.28 7.43
CA THR A 100 31.56 -6.77 8.77
C THR A 100 30.28 -6.09 9.26
N GLU A 101 29.58 -6.68 10.24
CA GLU A 101 28.34 -6.08 10.79
C GLU A 101 28.54 -4.64 11.29
N GLU A 102 29.70 -4.36 11.90
CA GLU A 102 30.05 -3.01 12.37
C GLU A 102 30.18 -2.03 11.20
N LYS A 103 30.91 -2.41 10.15
CA LYS A 103 31.08 -1.61 8.92
C LYS A 103 29.76 -1.46 8.14
N GLN A 104 28.92 -2.48 8.12
CA GLN A 104 27.57 -2.40 7.53
C GLN A 104 26.69 -1.38 8.26
N LYS A 105 26.77 -1.33 9.60
CA LYS A 105 26.05 -0.34 10.39
C LYS A 105 26.54 1.08 10.09
N GLU A 106 27.86 1.29 9.98
CA GLU A 106 28.44 2.57 9.56
C GLU A 106 27.92 3.00 8.18
N TYR A 107 28.02 2.09 7.19
CA TYR A 107 27.55 2.32 5.83
C TYR A 107 26.05 2.67 5.79
N PHE A 108 25.22 1.92 6.53
CA PHE A 108 23.79 2.22 6.66
C PHE A 108 23.53 3.62 7.21
N LEU A 109 24.25 4.02 8.25
CA LEU A 109 24.08 5.33 8.88
C LEU A 109 24.50 6.46 7.93
N GLU A 110 25.59 6.28 7.18
CA GLU A 110 26.05 7.22 6.16
C GLU A 110 25.00 7.39 5.05
N LYS A 111 24.53 6.28 4.46
CA LYS A 111 23.48 6.33 3.42
C LYS A 111 22.17 6.91 3.95
N ARG A 112 21.84 6.70 5.23
CA ARG A 112 20.68 7.34 5.88
C ARG A 112 20.85 8.84 6.00
N VAL A 113 22.05 9.32 6.36
CA VAL A 113 22.37 10.76 6.38
C VAL A 113 22.20 11.35 4.98
N ARG A 114 22.75 10.68 3.95
CA ARG A 114 22.60 11.09 2.55
C ARG A 114 21.12 11.16 2.11
N PHE A 115 20.34 10.11 2.39
CA PHE A 115 18.90 10.07 2.11
C PHE A 115 18.13 11.22 2.79
N ASN A 116 18.52 11.56 4.00
CA ASN A 116 17.89 12.63 4.78
C ASN A 116 18.29 14.05 4.34
N THR A 117 19.23 14.22 3.42
CA THR A 117 19.49 15.54 2.81
C THR A 117 18.31 16.04 1.97
N LYS A 118 17.45 15.12 1.50
CA LYS A 118 16.29 15.42 0.63
C LYS A 118 16.64 16.20 -0.65
N SER A 119 17.92 16.16 -1.05
CA SER A 119 18.46 16.81 -2.24
C SER A 119 19.12 15.76 -3.15
N LEU A 120 18.33 14.75 -3.53
CA LEU A 120 18.75 13.63 -4.36
C LEU A 120 18.01 13.67 -5.69
N ASN A 121 18.65 13.21 -6.76
CA ASN A 121 17.93 12.93 -7.99
C ASN A 121 17.03 11.68 -7.79
N PRO A 122 16.01 11.47 -8.67
CA PRO A 122 15.07 10.35 -8.52
C PRO A 122 15.73 8.96 -8.42
N LEU A 123 16.80 8.75 -9.19
CA LEU A 123 17.51 7.48 -9.25
C LEU A 123 18.19 7.15 -7.91
N GLU A 124 19.02 8.07 -7.42
CA GLU A 124 19.71 7.94 -6.13
C GLU A 124 18.70 7.85 -4.97
N ASN A 125 17.64 8.66 -5.00
CA ASN A 125 16.58 8.61 -3.99
C ASN A 125 15.94 7.21 -3.91
N SER A 126 15.63 6.62 -5.06
CA SER A 126 15.01 5.30 -5.16
C SER A 126 15.96 4.18 -4.71
N ALA A 127 17.23 4.25 -5.12
CA ALA A 127 18.26 3.30 -4.72
C ALA A 127 18.46 3.31 -3.20
N LEU A 128 18.61 4.50 -2.59
CA LEU A 128 18.75 4.64 -1.14
C LEU A 128 17.47 4.25 -0.39
N PHE A 129 16.28 4.59 -0.91
CA PHE A 129 15.01 4.19 -0.32
C PHE A 129 14.87 2.66 -0.24
N ILE A 130 15.17 1.94 -1.33
CA ILE A 130 15.13 0.47 -1.38
C ILE A 130 16.22 -0.12 -0.48
N PHE A 131 17.46 0.37 -0.56
CA PHE A 131 18.57 -0.09 0.29
C PHE A 131 18.23 0.04 1.77
N LEU A 132 17.77 1.22 2.21
CA LEU A 132 17.39 1.48 3.60
C LEU A 132 16.23 0.58 4.01
N ASN A 133 15.20 0.39 3.17
CA ASN A 133 14.10 -0.52 3.48
C ASN A 133 14.56 -1.98 3.64
N ARG A 134 15.52 -2.44 2.83
CA ARG A 134 16.02 -3.82 2.88
C ARG A 134 16.95 -4.09 4.06
N THR A 135 17.56 -3.04 4.61
CA THR A 135 18.58 -3.13 5.67
C THR A 135 18.18 -2.50 7.00
N CYS A 136 17.06 -1.78 7.09
CA CYS A 136 16.56 -1.22 8.35
C CYS A 136 15.74 -2.23 9.16
N PHE A 137 15.57 -1.96 10.45
CA PHE A 137 14.78 -2.80 11.35
C PHE A 137 13.36 -3.05 10.81
N ASN A 138 13.05 -4.33 10.56
CA ASN A 138 11.78 -4.85 10.05
C ASN A 138 11.31 -4.30 8.69
N GLY A 139 12.17 -3.63 7.93
CA GLY A 139 11.76 -2.98 6.68
C GLY A 139 10.64 -1.96 6.86
N LEU A 140 10.66 -1.27 8.00
CA LEU A 140 9.73 -0.18 8.27
C LEU A 140 10.11 1.05 7.46
N TYR A 141 9.11 1.83 7.07
CA TYR A 141 9.30 3.22 6.69
C TYR A 141 8.74 4.11 7.79
N ARG A 142 9.61 4.91 8.43
CA ARG A 142 9.24 5.85 9.48
C ARG A 142 10.10 7.09 9.39
N VAL A 143 9.44 8.24 9.50
CA VAL A 143 10.07 9.55 9.54
C VAL A 143 9.77 10.25 10.88
N ASN A 144 10.64 11.18 11.28
CA ASN A 144 10.37 12.07 12.41
C ASN A 144 9.48 13.27 11.99
N SER A 145 9.20 14.19 12.91
CA SER A 145 8.41 15.41 12.66
C SER A 145 9.01 16.33 11.59
N LYS A 146 10.31 16.19 11.29
CA LYS A 146 11.01 16.91 10.21
C LYS A 146 10.93 16.17 8.86
N GLY A 147 10.24 15.04 8.78
CA GLY A 147 10.17 14.22 7.56
C GLY A 147 11.43 13.40 7.27
N LEU A 148 12.34 13.27 8.24
CA LEU A 148 13.61 12.55 8.07
C LEU A 148 13.47 11.10 8.52
N PHE A 149 13.94 10.17 7.69
CA PHE A 149 13.94 8.73 7.96
C PHE A 149 14.75 8.42 9.23
N ASN A 150 14.13 7.70 10.17
CA ASN A 150 14.70 7.47 11.51
C ASN A 150 14.59 6.02 11.98
N VAL A 151 14.41 5.06 11.07
CA VAL A 151 14.43 3.63 11.42
C VAL A 151 15.89 3.22 11.69
N PRO A 152 16.16 2.45 12.76
CA PRO A 152 17.50 1.97 13.05
C PRO A 152 17.95 0.89 12.07
N PHE A 153 19.25 0.64 12.05
CA PHE A 153 19.86 -0.49 11.35
C PHE A 153 19.22 -1.83 11.75
N GLY A 154 18.93 -2.68 10.77
CA GLY A 154 18.39 -4.02 10.95
C GLY A 154 19.47 -5.06 10.68
N LYS A 155 19.61 -6.03 11.58
CA LYS A 155 20.59 -7.12 11.42
C LYS A 155 20.03 -8.19 10.49
N TYR A 156 20.53 -8.25 9.27
CA TYR A 156 20.18 -9.27 8.28
C TYR A 156 21.44 -9.90 7.72
N ALA A 157 21.49 -11.24 7.71
CA ALA A 157 22.66 -11.97 7.21
C ALA A 157 22.87 -11.80 5.70
N ASN A 158 21.78 -11.74 4.91
CA ASN A 158 21.85 -11.56 3.45
C ASN A 158 20.61 -10.80 2.95
N PRO A 159 20.54 -9.47 3.15
CA PRO A 159 19.43 -8.68 2.63
C PRO A 159 19.47 -8.66 1.10
N LYS A 160 18.35 -9.00 0.47
CA LYS A 160 18.21 -8.86 -1.00
C LYS A 160 18.02 -7.38 -1.35
N ILE A 161 19.12 -6.69 -1.62
CA ILE A 161 19.15 -5.25 -1.94
C ILE A 161 18.79 -5.03 -3.41
N CYS A 162 19.48 -5.74 -4.32
CA CYS A 162 19.18 -5.73 -5.74
C CYS A 162 18.40 -7.00 -6.13
N ASP A 163 17.10 -6.84 -6.44
CA ASP A 163 16.25 -7.90 -7.00
C ASP A 163 15.95 -7.62 -8.47
N GLU A 164 16.97 -7.67 -9.31
CA GLU A 164 16.89 -7.35 -10.74
C GLU A 164 15.72 -8.03 -11.46
N PRO A 165 15.48 -9.35 -11.30
CA PRO A 165 14.38 -9.99 -12.01
C PRO A 165 13.01 -9.47 -11.59
N ILE A 166 12.84 -9.02 -10.33
CA ILE A 166 11.62 -8.38 -9.86
C ILE A 166 11.51 -6.95 -10.35
N ILE A 167 12.59 -6.17 -10.33
CA ILE A 167 12.59 -4.79 -10.84
C ILE A 167 12.16 -4.75 -12.32
N LEU A 168 12.69 -5.67 -13.13
CA LEU A 168 12.31 -5.78 -14.55
C LEU A 168 10.85 -6.20 -14.74
N ALA A 169 10.37 -7.19 -13.98
CA ALA A 169 8.97 -7.62 -14.03
C ALA A 169 8.00 -6.52 -13.55
N ASP A 170 8.37 -5.79 -12.50
CA ASP A 170 7.60 -4.65 -11.99
C ASP A 170 7.57 -3.52 -13.03
N SER A 171 8.71 -3.19 -13.65
CA SER A 171 8.80 -2.19 -14.73
C SER A 171 7.85 -2.51 -15.89
N GLU A 172 7.81 -3.77 -16.34
CA GLU A 172 6.91 -4.23 -17.41
C GLU A 172 5.44 -4.01 -17.02
N LEU A 173 5.05 -4.42 -15.81
CA LEU A 173 3.68 -4.26 -15.34
C LEU A 173 3.28 -2.79 -15.15
N LEU A 174 4.21 -1.95 -14.69
CA LEU A 174 4.00 -0.53 -14.41
C LEU A 174 3.87 0.34 -15.66
N GLN A 175 4.16 -0.16 -16.87
CA GLN A 175 4.02 0.63 -18.10
C GLN A 175 2.60 1.16 -18.32
N LYS A 176 1.58 0.38 -17.92
CA LYS A 176 0.15 0.77 -17.99
C LYS A 176 -0.36 1.52 -16.76
N VAL A 177 0.54 1.90 -15.84
CA VAL A 177 0.19 2.51 -14.55
C VAL A 177 0.58 3.98 -14.54
N GLU A 178 -0.37 4.83 -14.20
CA GLU A 178 -0.16 6.24 -13.89
C GLU A 178 0.14 6.40 -12.39
N ILE A 179 1.23 7.11 -12.06
CA ILE A 179 1.78 7.16 -10.70
C ILE A 179 1.71 8.59 -10.19
N LEU A 180 0.79 8.83 -9.25
CA LEU A 180 0.52 10.11 -8.64
C LEU A 180 1.24 10.24 -7.29
N THR A 181 1.25 11.44 -6.74
CA THR A 181 1.80 11.71 -5.42
C THR A 181 1.01 12.84 -4.79
N GLY A 182 0.44 12.58 -3.61
CA GLY A 182 -0.33 13.57 -2.89
C GLY A 182 -1.59 13.00 -2.26
N ASP A 183 -2.57 13.89 -2.09
CA ASP A 183 -3.82 13.58 -1.42
C ASP A 183 -4.69 12.58 -2.19
N PHE A 184 -5.32 11.65 -1.47
CA PHE A 184 -6.10 10.57 -2.08
C PHE A 184 -7.32 11.07 -2.86
N GLU A 185 -7.93 12.21 -2.49
CA GLU A 185 -9.10 12.76 -3.18
C GLU A 185 -8.75 13.25 -4.58
N SER A 186 -7.47 13.60 -4.82
CA SER A 186 -6.99 14.05 -6.13
C SER A 186 -7.15 12.98 -7.22
N THR A 187 -7.23 11.70 -6.83
CA THR A 187 -7.45 10.57 -7.74
C THR A 187 -8.78 10.63 -8.49
N ILE A 188 -9.74 11.43 -8.01
CA ILE A 188 -11.02 11.65 -8.69
C ILE A 188 -10.86 12.21 -10.10
N LYS A 189 -9.80 12.98 -10.35
CA LYS A 189 -9.54 13.59 -11.66
C LYS A 189 -9.18 12.57 -12.75
N TYR A 190 -8.95 11.31 -12.34
CA TYR A 190 -8.49 10.24 -13.20
C TYR A 190 -9.55 9.16 -13.43
N VAL A 191 -10.79 9.40 -12.99
CA VAL A 191 -11.93 8.53 -13.30
C VAL A 191 -12.22 8.55 -14.80
N GLY A 192 -12.45 7.37 -15.36
CA GLY A 192 -13.00 7.17 -16.70
C GLY A 192 -14.42 6.63 -16.62
N GLU A 193 -14.89 5.98 -17.69
CA GLU A 193 -16.25 5.43 -17.78
C GLU A 193 -16.56 4.38 -16.70
N ASN A 194 -15.62 3.45 -16.46
CA ASN A 194 -15.79 2.37 -15.50
C ASN A 194 -14.52 2.21 -14.65
N CYS A 195 -14.63 2.55 -13.37
CA CYS A 195 -13.52 2.48 -12.42
C CYS A 195 -13.82 1.53 -11.27
N PHE A 196 -12.79 0.81 -10.85
CA PHE A 196 -12.76 0.10 -9.58
C PHE A 196 -11.68 0.69 -8.67
N PHE A 197 -12.10 1.25 -7.55
CA PHE A 197 -11.21 1.77 -6.53
C PHE A 197 -10.89 0.72 -5.48
N TYR A 198 -9.62 0.62 -5.07
CA TYR A 198 -9.23 -0.10 -3.86
C TYR A 198 -8.59 0.87 -2.86
N PHE A 199 -9.19 0.94 -1.67
CA PHE A 199 -8.74 1.81 -0.59
C PHE A 199 -8.15 0.98 0.55
N ASP A 200 -6.93 1.32 0.94
CA ASP A 200 -6.24 0.74 2.10
C ASP A 200 -5.54 1.83 2.91
N PRO A 201 -6.33 2.71 3.57
CA PRO A 201 -5.78 3.82 4.34
C PRO A 201 -4.97 3.32 5.55
N PRO A 202 -4.18 4.20 6.19
CA PRO A 202 -3.71 3.94 7.54
C PRO A 202 -4.89 3.62 8.47
N TYR A 203 -4.81 2.51 9.20
CA TYR A 203 -5.90 2.02 10.03
C TYR A 203 -6.07 2.87 11.29
N LYS A 204 -7.33 3.08 11.70
CA LYS A 204 -7.65 3.68 13.00
C LYS A 204 -7.02 2.83 14.13
N PRO A 205 -6.31 3.44 15.09
CA PRO A 205 -5.75 2.71 16.21
C PRO A 205 -6.85 1.99 17.02
N LEU A 206 -6.62 0.73 17.37
CA LEU A 206 -7.60 -0.07 18.12
C LEU A 206 -7.61 0.24 19.63
N SER A 207 -6.66 1.02 20.15
CA SER A 207 -6.67 1.51 21.54
C SER A 207 -6.01 2.89 21.63
N GLU A 208 -6.46 3.72 22.56
CA GLU A 208 -5.86 5.03 22.85
C GLU A 208 -4.37 4.94 23.20
N THR A 209 -3.92 3.83 23.81
CA THR A 209 -2.51 3.54 24.12
C THR A 209 -1.68 3.06 22.92
N SER A 210 -2.32 2.74 21.78
CA SER A 210 -1.63 2.37 20.54
C SER A 210 -1.26 3.57 19.65
N SER A 211 -1.52 4.78 20.16
CA SER A 211 -1.10 6.09 19.63
C SER A 211 0.43 6.27 19.53
N PHE A 212 1.24 5.33 20.01
CA PHE A 212 2.71 5.36 19.90
C PHE A 212 3.28 5.18 18.47
N ASN A 213 2.42 5.16 17.47
CA ASN A 213 2.72 4.85 16.08
C ASN A 213 2.41 6.07 15.19
N SER A 214 2.98 7.23 15.52
CA SER A 214 2.94 8.42 14.66
C SER A 214 3.81 8.16 13.42
N TYR A 215 3.18 7.62 12.37
CA TYR A 215 3.77 7.44 11.05
C TYR A 215 3.23 8.54 10.15
N SER A 216 4.13 9.37 9.61
CA SER A 216 3.87 10.56 8.77
C SER A 216 3.59 11.86 9.55
N LYS A 217 3.86 13.00 8.89
CA LYS A 217 3.63 14.37 9.40
C LYS A 217 2.13 14.73 9.39
N GLU A 218 1.32 13.95 8.66
CA GLU A 218 -0.13 14.09 8.54
C GLU A 218 -0.79 12.85 9.14
N GLU A 219 -1.23 12.98 10.39
CA GLU A 219 -1.86 11.89 11.10
C GLU A 219 -3.22 11.57 10.46
N PHE A 220 -3.38 10.37 9.88
CA PHE A 220 -4.64 9.90 9.28
C PHE A 220 -5.66 9.54 10.38
N ASN A 221 -6.17 10.59 11.02
CA ASN A 221 -7.05 10.55 12.18
C ASN A 221 -8.53 10.39 11.77
N ASP A 222 -9.43 10.50 12.74
CA ASP A 222 -10.87 10.32 12.50
C ASP A 222 -11.46 11.30 11.49
N LYS A 223 -10.92 12.52 11.38
CA LYS A 223 -11.35 13.48 10.36
C LYS A 223 -10.98 13.00 8.96
N GLU A 224 -9.78 12.44 8.80
CA GLU A 224 -9.32 11.86 7.53
C GLU A 224 -10.09 10.58 7.18
N GLN A 225 -10.45 9.75 8.17
CA GLN A 225 -11.36 8.61 7.98
C GLN A 225 -12.74 9.07 7.49
N ILE A 226 -13.30 10.13 8.08
CA ILE A 226 -14.58 10.72 7.64
C ILE A 226 -14.47 11.27 6.22
N ARG A 227 -13.37 11.98 5.89
CA ARG A 227 -13.08 12.48 4.54
C ARG A 227 -13.06 11.33 3.53
N LEU A 228 -12.38 10.23 3.85
CA LEU A 228 -12.39 9.03 3.03
C LEU A 228 -13.80 8.42 2.90
N GLY A 229 -14.59 8.40 3.97
CA GLY A 229 -16.00 8.01 3.92
C GLY A 229 -16.82 8.86 2.95
N ASN A 230 -16.67 10.19 3.00
CA ASN A 230 -17.31 11.12 2.07
C ASN A 230 -16.86 10.85 0.63
N PHE A 231 -15.56 10.60 0.43
CA PHE A 231 -15.00 10.28 -0.87
C PHE A 231 -15.57 8.98 -1.45
N CYS A 232 -15.70 7.92 -0.64
CA CYS A 232 -16.39 6.69 -1.07
C CYS A 232 -17.84 6.95 -1.52
N ARG A 233 -18.57 7.85 -0.84
CA ARG A 233 -19.93 8.24 -1.27
C ARG A 233 -19.91 8.98 -2.61
N GLN A 234 -18.95 9.87 -2.82
CA GLN A 234 -18.77 10.54 -4.10
C GLN A 234 -18.50 9.55 -5.24
N ILE A 235 -17.62 8.56 -5.03
CA ILE A 235 -17.32 7.49 -6.00
C ILE A 235 -18.58 6.69 -6.36
N ASP A 236 -19.39 6.34 -5.36
CA ASP A 236 -20.64 5.60 -5.56
C ASP A 236 -21.70 6.41 -6.33
N ILE A 237 -21.85 7.70 -6.02
CA ILE A 237 -22.76 8.62 -6.73
C ILE A 237 -22.37 8.74 -8.21
N LEU A 238 -21.07 8.79 -8.52
CA LEU A 238 -20.57 8.80 -9.89
C LEU A 238 -20.73 7.45 -10.62
N GLY A 239 -21.21 6.41 -9.93
CA GLY A 239 -21.48 5.10 -10.51
C GLY A 239 -20.27 4.19 -10.62
N HIS A 240 -19.18 4.49 -9.91
CA HIS A 240 -17.98 3.67 -9.88
C HIS A 240 -18.00 2.68 -8.71
N SER A 241 -17.34 1.55 -8.88
CA SER A 241 -17.21 0.55 -7.82
C SER A 241 -16.00 0.85 -6.94
N PHE A 242 -16.08 0.47 -5.67
CA PHE A 242 -14.92 0.50 -4.80
C PHE A 242 -14.90 -0.70 -3.85
N MET A 243 -13.73 -0.93 -3.25
CA MET A 243 -13.56 -1.78 -2.10
C MET A 243 -12.64 -1.07 -1.11
N LEU A 244 -13.00 -1.05 0.16
CA LEU A 244 -12.18 -0.45 1.21
C LEU A 244 -11.84 -1.49 2.27
N SER A 245 -10.56 -1.53 2.64
CA SER A 245 -10.07 -2.31 3.77
C SER A 245 -9.76 -1.42 4.97
N ASN A 246 -10.23 -1.77 6.16
CA ASN A 246 -9.92 -1.05 7.40
C ASN A 246 -9.84 -1.99 8.61
N SER A 247 -9.44 -1.47 9.76
CA SER A 247 -9.59 -2.18 11.04
C SER A 247 -11.05 -2.28 11.46
N ASP A 248 -11.45 -3.41 12.06
CA ASP A 248 -12.77 -3.57 12.67
C ASP A 248 -12.73 -3.17 14.15
N VAL A 249 -13.01 -1.89 14.42
CA VAL A 249 -13.07 -1.36 15.80
C VAL A 249 -14.20 -2.01 16.60
N LYS A 250 -15.33 -2.30 15.96
CA LYS A 250 -16.51 -2.94 16.58
C LYS A 250 -16.25 -4.36 17.02
N GLY A 251 -15.51 -5.13 16.22
CA GLY A 251 -15.06 -6.48 16.60
C GLY A 251 -14.18 -6.50 17.84
N LYS A 252 -13.51 -5.38 18.18
CA LYS A 252 -12.75 -5.22 19.42
C LYS A 252 -13.57 -4.63 20.56
N ASN A 253 -14.34 -3.58 20.29
CA ASN A 253 -15.24 -2.92 21.23
C ASN A 253 -16.65 -2.90 20.63
N PRO A 254 -17.59 -3.74 21.10
CA PRO A 254 -18.95 -3.81 20.57
C PRO A 254 -19.74 -2.49 20.58
N HIS A 255 -19.30 -1.51 21.39
CA HIS A 255 -19.90 -0.17 21.48
C HIS A 255 -19.26 0.86 20.55
N ASP A 256 -18.14 0.54 19.90
CA ASP A 256 -17.50 1.42 18.92
C ASP A 256 -18.10 1.17 17.53
N ASN A 257 -19.12 1.96 17.18
CA ASN A 257 -19.82 1.90 15.90
C ASN A 257 -19.21 2.82 14.84
N PHE A 258 -18.03 3.40 15.06
CA PHE A 258 -17.50 4.47 14.20
C PHE A 258 -17.55 4.14 12.70
N PHE A 259 -17.06 2.96 12.30
CA PHE A 259 -17.08 2.54 10.90
C PHE A 259 -18.45 2.02 10.43
N ASP A 260 -19.24 1.42 11.33
CA ASP A 260 -20.60 0.98 11.02
C ASP A 260 -21.48 2.18 10.68
N ASP A 261 -21.38 3.26 11.44
CA ASP A 261 -22.13 4.49 11.25
C ASP A 261 -21.63 5.25 10.01
N LEU A 262 -20.31 5.38 9.85
CA LEU A 262 -19.69 6.09 8.73
C LEU A 262 -20.01 5.44 7.36
N TYR A 263 -20.10 4.11 7.32
CA TYR A 263 -20.31 3.33 6.11
C TYR A 263 -21.68 2.62 6.08
N ASN A 264 -22.67 3.12 6.82
CA ASN A 264 -23.99 2.48 6.99
C ASN A 264 -24.75 2.23 5.68
N GLN A 265 -24.47 3.00 4.63
CA GLN A 265 -25.06 2.90 3.30
C GLN A 265 -24.34 1.91 2.38
N PHE A 266 -23.37 1.14 2.90
CA PHE A 266 -22.60 0.17 2.16
C PHE A 266 -22.64 -1.20 2.84
N ASN A 267 -22.29 -2.25 2.09
CA ASN A 267 -22.17 -3.57 2.66
C ASN A 267 -20.85 -3.70 3.44
N ILE A 268 -20.96 -3.96 4.74
CA ILE A 268 -19.82 -4.21 5.61
C ILE A 268 -19.62 -5.71 5.78
N LYS A 269 -18.54 -6.26 5.20
CA LYS A 269 -18.12 -7.65 5.40
C LYS A 269 -16.93 -7.71 6.35
N ARG A 270 -17.11 -8.31 7.52
CA ARG A 270 -16.02 -8.55 8.47
C ARG A 270 -15.25 -9.80 8.06
N VAL A 271 -13.93 -9.67 7.85
CA VAL A 271 -13.05 -10.77 7.46
C VAL A 271 -11.91 -10.93 8.46
N TYR A 272 -11.49 -12.16 8.73
CA TYR A 272 -10.37 -12.43 9.63
C TYR A 272 -9.05 -12.31 8.88
N ALA A 273 -8.11 -11.54 9.44
CA ALA A 273 -6.72 -11.49 8.98
C ALA A 273 -5.76 -11.78 10.14
N THR A 274 -4.74 -12.57 9.87
CA THR A 274 -3.71 -12.93 10.85
C THR A 274 -2.64 -11.83 10.89
N ARG A 275 -2.62 -10.99 11.93
CA ARG A 275 -1.45 -10.17 12.21
C ARG A 275 -0.47 -10.95 13.09
N ILE A 276 0.79 -11.02 12.66
CA ILE A 276 1.90 -11.28 13.58
C ILE A 276 2.07 -10.01 14.39
N VAL A 277 1.58 -10.00 15.63
CA VAL A 277 1.85 -8.92 16.58
C VAL A 277 3.13 -9.29 17.29
N ASN A 278 4.24 -8.64 16.97
CA ASN A 278 5.43 -8.69 17.82
C ASN A 278 5.13 -7.85 19.07
N ALA A 279 4.45 -8.45 20.05
CA ALA A 279 4.38 -7.91 21.40
C ALA A 279 5.58 -8.46 22.17
N THR A 280 6.66 -7.69 22.29
CA THR A 280 7.64 -7.93 23.35
C THR A 280 7.06 -7.43 24.68
N LYS A 281 6.14 -8.20 25.26
CA LYS A 281 5.88 -8.14 26.71
C LYS A 281 6.53 -9.35 27.36
N LYS A 282 7.63 -9.13 28.08
CA LYS A 282 8.16 -10.09 29.05
C LYS A 282 7.26 -10.05 30.28
N TYR A 283 6.47 -11.09 30.50
CA TYR A 283 5.98 -11.45 31.82
C TYR A 283 6.62 -12.80 32.17
N LEU A 284 7.37 -12.85 33.27
CA LEU A 284 7.91 -14.09 33.86
C LEU A 284 8.85 -14.94 32.97
N GLY A 285 9.64 -14.31 32.09
CA GLY A 285 10.75 -15.00 31.42
C GLY A 285 10.38 -15.98 30.29
N VAL A 286 9.11 -16.11 29.92
CA VAL A 286 8.66 -16.93 28.78
C VAL A 286 8.36 -16.04 27.56
N PRO A 287 8.95 -16.28 26.37
CA PRO A 287 8.54 -15.60 25.16
C PRO A 287 7.18 -16.12 24.70
N LEU A 288 6.13 -15.29 24.77
CA LEU A 288 4.83 -15.57 24.17
C LEU A 288 4.79 -15.01 22.75
N SER A 289 5.02 -15.86 21.74
CA SER A 289 4.64 -15.57 20.36
C SER A 289 3.14 -15.88 20.18
N GLY A 290 2.28 -14.91 20.48
CA GLY A 290 0.83 -15.04 20.23
C GLY A 290 0.45 -14.63 18.81
N ARG A 291 -0.31 -15.46 18.09
CA ARG A 291 -1.07 -15.01 16.92
C ARG A 291 -2.26 -14.20 17.43
N ALA A 292 -2.33 -12.92 17.10
CA ALA A 292 -3.53 -12.12 17.35
C ALA A 292 -4.38 -12.10 16.08
N PHE A 293 -5.61 -12.59 16.17
CA PHE A 293 -6.61 -12.43 15.12
C PHE A 293 -7.10 -10.99 15.14
N ARG A 294 -7.07 -10.31 13.99
CA ARG A 294 -7.78 -9.05 13.83
C ARG A 294 -8.82 -9.23 12.74
N SER A 295 -10.04 -8.78 13.02
CA SER A 295 -11.03 -8.57 11.98
C SER A 295 -10.65 -7.32 11.19
N ASN A 296 -10.66 -7.43 9.87
CA ASN A 296 -10.65 -6.31 8.95
C ASN A 296 -12.07 -6.12 8.41
N LEU A 297 -12.43 -4.88 8.12
CA LEU A 297 -13.63 -4.56 7.35
C LEU A 297 -13.27 -4.62 5.87
N LEU A 298 -14.05 -5.35 5.08
CA LEU A 298 -14.13 -5.18 3.64
C LEU A 298 -15.48 -4.52 3.35
N LEU A 299 -15.42 -3.29 2.88
CA LEU A 299 -16.57 -2.52 2.48
C LEU A 299 -16.75 -2.64 0.98
N VAL A 300 -17.97 -2.92 0.55
CA VAL A 300 -18.35 -2.87 -0.87
C VAL A 300 -19.66 -2.14 -1.04
N PRO A 301 -19.87 -1.45 -2.19
CA PRO A 301 -21.16 -0.88 -2.54
C PRO A 301 -22.29 -1.91 -2.40
N HIS A 302 -23.50 -1.43 -2.10
CA HIS A 302 -24.69 -2.24 -2.36
C HIS A 302 -24.70 -2.55 -3.86
N LYS A 303 -24.57 -3.82 -4.25
CA LYS A 303 -24.68 -4.24 -5.64
C LYS A 303 -25.88 -3.53 -6.27
N ARG A 304 -25.67 -2.79 -7.36
CA ARG A 304 -26.78 -2.49 -8.26
C ARG A 304 -27.28 -3.85 -8.75
N ILE A 305 -28.52 -4.18 -8.41
CA ILE A 305 -29.31 -5.13 -9.18
C ILE A 305 -29.18 -4.65 -10.62
N SER A 306 -28.80 -5.55 -11.53
CA SER A 306 -28.78 -5.25 -12.95
C SER A 306 -30.21 -4.89 -13.39
N THR A 307 -30.56 -3.62 -13.33
CA THR A 307 -31.66 -3.09 -14.11
C THR A 307 -31.01 -2.41 -15.30
N SER A 308 -30.88 -3.18 -16.38
CA SER A 308 -30.86 -2.63 -17.73
C SER A 308 -32.07 -1.71 -17.85
N ILE A 309 -31.87 -0.40 -17.72
CA ILE A 309 -32.83 0.58 -18.22
C ILE A 309 -32.41 0.82 -19.67
N PRO A 310 -33.22 0.41 -20.67
CA PRO A 310 -32.89 0.64 -22.06
C PRO A 310 -32.93 2.14 -22.36
N ASN A 311 -31.92 2.61 -23.10
CA ASN A 311 -31.91 3.82 -23.94
C ASN A 311 -33.01 4.85 -23.67
N ALA A 312 -32.71 5.86 -22.85
CA ALA A 312 -33.36 7.15 -23.03
C ALA A 312 -32.76 7.80 -24.29
N LYS A 313 -33.45 7.62 -25.41
CA LYS A 313 -33.32 8.48 -26.58
C LYS A 313 -33.36 9.94 -26.11
N LEU A 314 -32.31 10.70 -26.38
CA LEU A 314 -32.41 12.14 -26.53
C LEU A 314 -33.32 12.38 -27.73
N ALA A 315 -34.54 12.81 -27.46
CA ALA A 315 -35.51 13.29 -28.44
C ALA A 315 -35.81 14.75 -28.11
N SER A 316 -35.05 15.64 -28.73
CA SER A 316 -35.47 16.80 -29.54
C SER A 316 -34.31 17.78 -29.65
#